data_AF-A0A1V4A393-F1
#
_entry.id   AF-A0A1V4A393-F1
#
_cell.length_a   1.000
_cell.length_b   1.000
_cell.length_c   1.000
_cell.angle_alpha   90.00
_cell.angle_beta   90.00
_cell.angle_gamma   90.00
#
_symmetry.space_group_name_H-M   'P 1'
#
loop_
_entity.id
_entity.type
_entity.pdbx_description
1 polymer ?
#
loop_
_entity_poly.entity_id
_entity_poly.type
_entity_poly.pdbx_seq_one_letter_code
_entity_poly.pdbx_strand_id
1 'polypeptide(L)'
;MTDTHAQAAGNDEPELLRDQFRQLLRYRWLIGGGIGIGLVGGAWLGITSADQYPANSDVMLRTPTTNPFDTTTAPDKALNTNTERQNALSTNVAEVAAEKLGGGVTASELKKNFQVTNPPQSLTLRFTYTGESPSEAARRANALTQAYLVTREKEWIKLRDNMVVKLTKQLNPLGKKQNQIAQQLEGMTEGSSAADAAQTLNVGLKNRITDLQSQIDNLKGLDMSAGNVTQKATPPGSADGLGVLMSLALGGAVGVALGLLGAWARLIFDPSPRSTGDVARAVRAPVLGSLPRGASKGLLTIDDSRTAEEYRSVAFRLAYDHRFADRRRLLVVAARSASSQAAAAVASNLAASFAETGKDVLLIEGDLRTPALASRLRTSTAGRPRWSLPREFDENGWPGPRPLTVDAGESGTFDLVPGERVRNVARALTSTRTTQLIEGADEANATVVVLAPPVLAYADALALVDRVDGVLIVCDMRSVHRTELSRIRELIVGAGGTVLGAVTHAEDDSPRGAGRGKSSRRAGSAHSGGRVQARPGEEQPPFPEPIRRTPRVDDGSETVTLRTVRSSDR
;
A
#
# COMPACT_ATOMS: atom_id res chain seq x y z
N MET A 1 19.01 -32.60 -36.74
CA MET A 1 19.67 -31.32 -36.41
C MET A 1 19.25 -30.30 -37.44
N THR A 2 18.44 -29.32 -37.03
CA THR A 2 18.30 -27.94 -37.55
C THR A 2 17.11 -27.34 -36.81
N ASP A 3 17.29 -26.18 -36.20
CA ASP A 3 16.38 -25.67 -35.18
C ASP A 3 15.13 -24.98 -35.75
N THR A 4 14.04 -25.02 -34.98
CA THR A 4 12.86 -24.17 -35.19
C THR A 4 12.34 -23.68 -33.83
N HIS A 5 13.21 -22.95 -33.13
CA HIS A 5 12.88 -22.26 -31.89
C HIS A 5 12.70 -20.74 -32.11
N ALA A 6 11.83 -20.15 -31.28
CA ALA A 6 11.62 -18.71 -31.07
C ALA A 6 11.04 -17.89 -32.24
N GLN A 7 9.72 -17.62 -32.17
CA GLN A 7 9.15 -16.27 -32.36
C GLN A 7 7.70 -16.21 -31.85
N ALA A 8 7.52 -16.12 -30.52
CA ALA A 8 6.20 -16.02 -29.87
C ALA A 8 6.28 -15.39 -28.45
N ALA A 9 7.14 -14.38 -28.26
CA ALA A 9 7.51 -13.88 -26.92
C ALA A 9 7.48 -12.33 -26.78
N GLY A 10 6.78 -11.62 -27.67
CA GLY A 10 6.82 -10.15 -27.74
C GLY A 10 5.64 -9.39 -27.12
N ASN A 11 4.47 -10.03 -26.95
CA ASN A 11 3.21 -9.30 -26.68
C ASN A 11 2.62 -9.55 -25.27
N ASP A 12 3.16 -10.48 -24.50
CA ASP A 12 2.51 -10.98 -23.28
C ASP A 12 2.81 -10.14 -22.02
N GLU A 13 3.92 -9.39 -21.99
CA GLU A 13 4.34 -8.59 -20.82
C GLU A 13 3.28 -7.58 -20.30
N PRO A 14 2.62 -6.75 -21.14
CA PRO A 14 1.62 -5.79 -20.66
C PRO A 14 0.35 -6.47 -20.11
N GLU A 15 0.00 -7.67 -20.58
CA GLU A 15 -1.08 -8.48 -20.03
C GLU A 15 -0.66 -9.07 -18.66
N LEU A 16 0.56 -9.62 -18.58
CA LEU A 16 1.14 -10.19 -17.36
C LEU A 16 1.15 -9.19 -16.20
N LEU A 17 1.53 -7.94 -16.45
CA LEU A 17 1.56 -6.86 -15.45
C LEU A 17 0.15 -6.46 -14.99
N ARG A 18 -0.82 -6.37 -15.91
CA ARG A 18 -2.22 -6.06 -15.56
C ARG A 18 -2.82 -7.13 -14.65
N ASP A 19 -2.55 -8.40 -14.93
CA ASP A 19 -3.06 -9.50 -14.12
C ASP A 19 -2.34 -9.61 -12.76
N GLN A 20 -1.06 -9.29 -12.67
CA GLN A 20 -0.38 -9.15 -11.37
C GLN A 20 -1.01 -8.03 -10.50
N PHE A 21 -1.34 -6.88 -11.10
CA PHE A 21 -2.06 -5.80 -10.39
C PHE A 21 -3.47 -6.22 -9.94
N ARG A 22 -4.23 -6.92 -10.79
CA ARG A 22 -5.54 -7.49 -10.43
C ARG A 22 -5.43 -8.52 -9.30
N GLN A 23 -4.39 -9.35 -9.30
CA GLN A 23 -4.12 -10.33 -8.24
C GLN A 23 -3.83 -9.66 -6.89
N LEU A 24 -3.02 -8.58 -6.86
CA LEU A 24 -2.78 -7.79 -5.64
C LEU A 24 -4.08 -7.19 -5.05
N LEU A 25 -4.98 -6.68 -5.90
CA LEU A 25 -6.28 -6.13 -5.50
C LEU A 25 -7.25 -7.15 -4.89
N ARG A 26 -6.96 -8.46 -4.99
CA ARG A 26 -7.69 -9.54 -4.31
C ARG A 26 -7.45 -9.51 -2.79
N TYR A 27 -6.23 -9.14 -2.36
CA TYR A 27 -5.87 -9.01 -0.94
C TYR A 27 -6.05 -7.57 -0.39
N ARG A 28 -7.04 -6.83 -0.91
CA ARG A 28 -7.38 -5.46 -0.48
C ARG A 28 -7.52 -5.26 1.04
N TRP A 29 -7.87 -6.30 1.78
CA TRP A 29 -7.94 -6.28 3.26
C TRP A 29 -6.55 -6.19 3.92
N LEU A 30 -5.51 -6.80 3.34
CA LEU A 30 -4.13 -6.64 3.82
C LEU A 30 -3.58 -5.25 3.48
N ILE A 31 -3.91 -4.73 2.30
CA ILE A 31 -3.54 -3.37 1.89
C ILE A 31 -4.20 -2.33 2.81
N GLY A 32 -5.53 -2.46 3.05
CA GLY A 32 -6.26 -1.61 3.99
C GLY A 32 -5.79 -1.74 5.44
N GLY A 33 -5.44 -2.95 5.89
CA GLY A 33 -4.86 -3.20 7.21
C GLY A 33 -3.50 -2.53 7.38
N GLY A 34 -2.62 -2.64 6.38
CA GLY A 34 -1.33 -1.95 6.36
C GLY A 34 -1.49 -0.43 6.43
N ILE A 35 -2.38 0.14 5.61
CA ILE A 35 -2.73 1.58 5.65
C ILE A 35 -3.25 1.98 7.04
N GLY A 36 -4.13 1.19 7.65
CA GLY A 36 -4.66 1.45 8.99
C GLY A 36 -3.57 1.49 10.06
N ILE A 37 -2.68 0.49 10.09
CA ILE A 37 -1.53 0.44 11.00
C ILE A 37 -0.60 1.63 10.77
N GLY A 38 -0.32 1.95 9.51
CA GLY A 38 0.53 3.09 9.12
C GLY A 38 -0.04 4.43 9.57
N LEU A 39 -1.35 4.67 9.38
CA LEU A 39 -2.02 5.89 9.83
C LEU A 39 -2.07 5.99 11.36
N VAL A 40 -2.29 4.89 12.08
CA VAL A 40 -2.24 4.87 13.56
C VAL A 40 -0.82 5.18 14.06
N GLY A 41 0.21 4.61 13.44
CA GLY A 41 1.61 4.94 13.74
C GLY A 41 1.96 6.40 13.42
N GLY A 42 1.50 6.92 12.30
CA GLY A 42 1.68 8.32 11.90
C GLY A 42 0.96 9.31 12.82
N ALA A 43 -0.24 8.96 13.30
CA ALA A 43 -0.97 9.73 14.31
C ALA A 43 -0.25 9.70 15.67
N TRP A 44 0.18 8.53 16.13
CA TRP A 44 0.97 8.39 17.36
C TRP A 44 2.24 9.23 17.31
N LEU A 45 3.03 9.12 16.23
CA LEU A 45 4.24 9.92 16.06
C LEU A 45 3.93 11.42 16.00
N GLY A 46 2.86 11.83 15.33
CA GLY A 46 2.45 13.24 15.26
C GLY A 46 1.99 13.83 16.59
N ILE A 47 1.49 13.00 17.52
CA ILE A 47 1.02 13.43 18.85
C ILE A 47 2.14 13.32 19.92
N THR A 48 3.07 12.38 19.76
CA THR A 48 4.18 12.14 20.69
C THR A 48 5.48 12.83 20.32
N SER A 49 5.60 13.35 19.09
CA SER A 49 6.65 14.30 18.73
C SER A 49 6.37 15.61 19.47
N ALA A 50 7.03 15.81 20.61
CA ALA A 50 6.86 17.00 21.43
C ALA A 50 7.17 18.26 20.60
N ASP A 51 6.16 19.08 20.38
CA ASP A 51 6.25 20.35 19.64
C ASP A 51 7.45 21.18 20.11
N GLN A 52 8.44 21.31 19.24
CA GLN A 52 9.64 22.11 19.52
C GLN A 52 9.41 23.54 19.04
N TYR A 53 9.45 24.50 19.95
CA TYR A 53 9.24 25.92 19.64
C TYR A 53 10.57 26.68 19.69
N PRO A 54 11.25 26.93 18.56
CA PRO A 54 12.45 27.77 18.51
C PRO A 54 12.09 29.25 18.55
N ALA A 55 12.67 29.99 19.49
CA ALA A 55 12.55 31.44 19.55
C ALA A 55 13.92 32.11 19.31
N ASN A 56 13.96 33.06 18.37
CA ASN A 56 15.18 33.68 17.87
C ASN A 56 15.33 35.13 18.34
N SER A 57 16.50 35.50 18.84
CA SER A 57 16.87 36.84 19.29
C SER A 57 18.20 37.25 18.65
N ASP A 58 18.23 38.36 17.93
CA ASP A 58 19.40 38.78 17.14
C ASP A 58 20.09 39.97 17.81
N VAL A 59 21.41 39.87 17.99
CA VAL A 59 22.27 40.84 18.66
C VAL A 59 23.33 41.35 17.70
N MET A 60 23.33 42.65 17.42
CA MET A 60 24.44 43.27 16.70
C MET A 60 25.56 43.59 17.69
N LEU A 61 26.72 42.97 17.50
CA LEU A 61 27.89 43.16 18.35
C LEU A 61 28.54 44.52 18.07
N ARG A 62 29.13 45.10 19.11
CA ARG A 62 30.01 46.27 19.02
C ARG A 62 31.40 45.93 19.55
N THR A 63 32.40 46.68 19.09
CA THR A 63 33.74 46.74 19.67
C THR A 63 33.91 48.09 20.36
N PRO A 64 34.68 48.20 21.46
CA PRO A 64 34.96 49.50 22.07
C PRO A 64 35.64 50.47 21.11
N THR A 65 35.19 51.73 21.07
CA THR A 65 35.78 52.79 20.25
C THR A 65 35.85 54.11 21.02
N THR A 66 36.78 54.99 20.65
CA THR A 66 36.81 56.39 21.10
C THR A 66 36.00 57.33 20.19
N ASN A 67 35.68 56.90 18.97
CA ASN A 67 34.92 57.66 17.98
C ASN A 67 33.98 56.72 17.20
N PRO A 68 32.65 56.76 17.44
CA PRO A 68 31.69 55.89 16.77
C PRO A 68 31.45 56.26 15.29
N PHE A 69 32.09 57.31 14.77
CA PHE A 69 32.01 57.75 13.37
C PHE A 69 33.31 57.50 12.58
N ASP A 70 34.32 56.86 13.17
CA ASP A 70 35.56 56.53 12.46
C ASP A 70 35.39 55.31 11.55
N THR A 71 35.30 55.55 10.24
CA THR A 71 35.12 54.52 9.22
C THR A 71 36.42 53.83 8.80
N THR A 72 37.58 54.22 9.32
CA THR A 72 38.88 53.65 8.93
C THR A 72 39.17 52.30 9.60
N THR A 73 38.55 52.04 10.77
CA THR A 73 38.71 50.78 11.51
C THR A 73 37.63 49.78 11.10
N ALA A 74 37.93 48.93 10.11
CA ALA A 74 37.04 47.84 9.68
C ALA A 74 36.72 46.90 10.87
N PRO A 75 35.46 46.85 11.37
CA PRO A 75 35.14 46.13 12.62
C PRO A 75 35.45 44.64 12.55
N ASP A 76 35.28 44.05 11.37
CA ASP A 76 35.48 42.63 11.04
C ASP A 76 36.88 42.12 11.39
N LYS A 77 37.90 43.00 11.42
CA LYS A 77 39.28 42.65 11.79
C LYS A 77 39.52 42.63 13.30
N ALA A 78 38.67 43.30 14.07
CA ALA A 78 38.80 43.41 15.53
C ALA A 78 37.98 42.35 16.29
N LEU A 79 37.07 41.62 15.61
CA LEU A 79 36.06 40.79 16.25
C LEU A 79 35.93 39.39 15.63
N ASN A 80 36.42 38.37 16.33
CA ASN A 80 36.23 36.97 15.92
C ASN A 80 34.84 36.47 16.38
N THR A 81 33.86 36.50 15.48
CA THR A 81 32.48 36.10 15.80
C THR A 81 32.33 34.63 16.21
N ASN A 82 33.25 33.73 15.80
CA ASN A 82 33.24 32.35 16.27
C ASN A 82 33.73 32.22 17.73
N THR A 83 34.67 33.06 18.16
CA THR A 83 35.06 33.17 19.58
C THR A 83 33.90 33.74 20.40
N GLU A 84 33.24 34.80 19.92
CA GLU A 84 32.07 35.38 20.60
C GLU A 84 30.89 34.39 20.70
N ARG A 85 30.66 33.58 19.65
CA ARG A 85 29.70 32.48 19.66
C ARG A 85 30.05 31.41 20.72
N GLN A 86 31.33 31.10 20.93
CA GLN A 86 31.78 30.20 22.01
C GLN A 86 31.59 30.83 23.40
N ASN A 87 31.89 32.12 23.56
CA ASN A 87 31.66 32.88 24.80
C ASN A 87 30.17 32.94 25.16
N ALA A 88 29.29 33.15 24.16
CA ALA A 88 27.85 33.14 24.32
C ALA A 88 27.31 31.76 24.78
N LEU A 89 27.93 30.66 24.36
CA LEU A 89 27.61 29.29 24.77
C LEU A 89 28.30 28.85 26.09
N SER A 90 29.02 29.76 26.77
CA SER A 90 29.73 29.46 28.01
C SER A 90 28.79 29.20 29.19
N THR A 91 29.28 28.47 30.20
CA THR A 91 28.49 28.20 31.42
C THR A 91 28.20 29.48 32.21
N ASN A 92 29.14 30.44 32.25
CA ASN A 92 28.98 31.75 32.89
C ASN A 92 27.76 32.52 32.34
N VAL A 93 27.55 32.53 31.02
CA VAL A 93 26.36 33.14 30.40
C VAL A 93 25.08 32.40 30.78
N ALA A 94 25.11 31.06 30.81
CA ALA A 94 23.96 30.26 31.21
C ALA A 94 23.62 30.37 32.72
N GLU A 95 24.61 30.57 33.58
CA GLU A 95 24.44 30.81 35.02
C GLU A 95 23.78 32.17 35.28
N VAL A 96 24.30 33.25 34.66
CA VAL A 96 23.68 34.59 34.73
C VAL A 96 22.26 34.61 34.14
N ALA A 97 21.99 33.79 33.11
CA ALA A 97 20.65 33.62 32.57
C ALA A 97 19.71 32.84 33.51
N ALA A 98 20.20 31.79 34.16
CA ALA A 98 19.45 31.00 35.14
C ALA A 98 19.10 31.82 36.39
N GLU A 99 20.06 32.55 36.96
CA GLU A 99 19.85 33.48 38.07
C GLU A 99 18.75 34.51 37.75
N LYS A 100 18.76 35.05 36.53
CA LYS A 100 17.78 36.05 36.06
C LYS A 100 16.40 35.46 35.71
N LEU A 101 16.31 34.18 35.38
CA LEU A 101 15.05 33.48 35.14
C LEU A 101 14.39 32.99 36.43
N GLY A 102 15.19 32.61 37.44
CA GLY A 102 14.71 32.06 38.70
C GLY A 102 13.98 30.72 38.53
N GLY A 103 13.04 30.43 39.43
CA GLY A 103 12.12 29.30 39.30
C GLY A 103 12.74 27.89 39.36
N GLY A 104 14.04 27.77 39.71
CA GLY A 104 14.77 26.49 39.72
C GLY A 104 15.38 26.07 38.39
N VAL A 105 15.29 26.92 37.35
CA VAL A 105 15.93 26.68 36.04
C VAL A 105 17.44 26.55 36.21
N THR A 106 18.07 25.57 35.56
CA THR A 106 19.52 25.34 35.71
C THR A 106 20.32 25.75 34.46
N ALA A 107 21.59 26.12 34.65
CA ALA A 107 22.50 26.43 33.55
C ALA A 107 22.74 25.24 32.60
N SER A 108 22.67 23.99 33.11
CA SER A 108 22.79 22.77 32.31
C SER A 108 21.58 22.58 31.39
N GLU A 109 20.38 22.72 31.95
CA GLU A 109 19.10 22.68 31.23
C GLU A 109 19.03 23.76 30.15
N LEU A 110 19.43 25.00 30.46
CA LEU A 110 19.49 26.08 29.47
C LEU A 110 20.45 25.75 28.32
N LYS A 111 21.63 25.18 28.60
CA LYS A 111 22.60 24.84 27.55
C LYS A 111 22.17 23.69 26.65
N LYS A 112 21.26 22.81 27.09
CA LYS A 112 20.81 21.64 26.32
C LYS A 112 20.08 22.05 25.03
N ASN A 113 19.21 23.05 25.10
CA ASN A 113 18.33 23.47 24.00
C ASN A 113 18.70 24.86 23.41
N PHE A 114 19.88 25.37 23.74
CA PHE A 114 20.34 26.70 23.34
C PHE A 114 21.41 26.61 22.24
N GLN A 115 21.23 27.40 21.19
CA GLN A 115 22.15 27.48 20.06
C GLN A 115 22.46 28.95 19.76
N VAL A 116 23.69 29.22 19.33
CA VAL A 116 24.10 30.53 18.84
C VAL A 116 24.69 30.36 17.45
N THR A 117 24.13 31.07 16.47
CA THR A 117 24.56 31.05 15.07
C THR A 117 25.07 32.43 14.66
N ASN A 118 26.02 32.46 13.72
CA ASN A 118 26.57 33.69 13.15
C ASN A 118 26.31 33.69 11.63
N PRO A 119 25.38 34.50 11.12
CA PRO A 119 25.18 34.63 9.67
C PRO A 119 26.46 35.14 8.99
N PRO A 120 26.80 34.61 7.80
CA PRO A 120 28.01 35.02 7.08
C PRO A 120 27.98 36.52 6.75
N GLN A 121 29.15 37.15 6.75
CA GLN A 121 29.31 38.59 6.46
C GLN A 121 28.49 39.52 7.38
N SER A 122 28.21 39.09 8.62
CA SER A 122 27.53 39.92 9.62
C SER A 122 28.28 39.96 10.96
N LEU A 123 28.09 41.05 11.70
CA LEU A 123 28.51 41.23 13.10
C LEU A 123 27.37 40.84 14.06
N THR A 124 26.42 40.02 13.60
CA THR A 124 25.19 39.69 14.31
C THR A 124 25.26 38.26 14.82
N LEU A 125 25.02 38.06 16.12
CA LEU A 125 24.80 36.73 16.69
C LEU A 125 23.30 36.49 16.87
N ARG A 126 22.81 35.36 16.34
CA ARG A 126 21.45 34.89 16.52
C ARG A 126 21.40 33.85 17.63
N PHE A 127 20.67 34.17 18.69
CA PHE A 127 20.42 33.36 19.88
C PHE A 127 19.10 32.62 19.70
N THR A 128 19.17 31.30 19.55
CA THR A 128 18.00 30.42 19.38
C THR A 128 17.84 29.56 20.63
N TYR A 129 16.68 29.63 21.29
CA TYR A 129 16.31 28.66 22.32
C TYR A 129 15.09 27.87 21.88
N THR A 130 15.15 26.54 22.03
CA THR A 130 14.03 25.64 21.70
C THR A 130 13.34 25.14 22.97
N GLY A 131 12.05 25.44 23.14
CA GLY A 131 11.27 25.05 24.32
C GLY A 131 9.97 24.32 23.98
N GLU A 132 9.35 23.72 24.98
CA GLU A 132 8.05 23.02 24.87
C GLU A 132 6.86 24.00 24.88
N SER A 133 7.08 25.26 25.26
CA SER A 133 6.11 26.36 25.15
C SER A 133 6.68 27.52 24.34
N PRO A 134 5.91 28.11 23.38
CA PRO A 134 6.32 29.32 22.66
C PRO A 134 6.69 30.48 23.60
N SER A 135 5.93 30.62 24.69
CA SER A 135 6.14 31.69 25.67
C SER A 135 7.44 31.52 26.46
N GLU A 136 7.82 30.26 26.72
CA GLU A 136 9.01 29.92 27.47
C GLU A 136 10.26 30.04 26.62
N ALA A 137 10.22 29.53 25.38
CA ALA A 137 11.32 29.67 24.43
C ALA A 137 11.71 31.14 24.26
N ALA A 138 10.72 32.02 24.08
CA ALA A 138 10.92 33.46 24.00
C ALA A 138 11.52 34.06 25.30
N ARG A 139 11.05 33.67 26.49
CA ARG A 139 11.65 34.12 27.77
C ARG A 139 13.10 33.69 27.91
N ARG A 140 13.40 32.40 27.67
CA ARG A 140 14.74 31.81 27.81
C ARG A 140 15.73 32.39 26.78
N ALA A 141 15.34 32.54 25.51
CA ALA A 141 16.17 33.17 24.48
C ALA A 141 16.53 34.63 24.80
N ASN A 142 15.56 35.44 25.25
CA ASN A 142 15.81 36.82 25.67
C ASN A 142 16.69 36.90 26.93
N ALA A 143 16.51 35.99 27.90
CA ALA A 143 17.33 35.95 29.10
C ALA A 143 18.80 35.61 28.79
N LEU A 144 19.05 34.58 27.98
CA LEU A 144 20.39 34.20 27.51
C LEU A 144 21.06 35.30 26.67
N THR A 145 20.30 35.94 25.79
CA THR A 145 20.73 37.13 25.04
C THR A 145 21.22 38.25 25.97
N GLN A 146 20.42 38.59 26.98
CA GLN A 146 20.74 39.69 27.89
C GLN A 146 21.88 39.33 28.87
N ALA A 147 21.97 38.07 29.28
CA ALA A 147 23.07 37.55 30.10
C ALA A 147 24.41 37.62 29.36
N TYR A 148 24.44 37.24 28.08
CA TYR A 148 25.63 37.38 27.24
C TYR A 148 26.10 38.84 27.15
N LEU A 149 25.19 39.78 26.86
CA LEU A 149 25.53 41.21 26.77
C LEU A 149 26.13 41.74 28.09
N VAL A 150 25.51 41.43 29.24
CA VAL A 150 25.99 41.87 30.57
C VAL A 150 27.34 41.24 30.92
N THR A 151 27.53 39.95 30.65
CA THR A 151 28.81 39.26 30.88
C THR A 151 29.92 39.84 30.00
N ARG A 152 29.64 40.07 28.72
CA ARG A 152 30.60 40.66 27.75
C ARG A 152 31.00 42.08 28.15
N GLU A 153 30.04 42.93 28.51
CA GLU A 153 30.29 44.31 28.99
C GLU A 153 31.15 44.31 30.27
N LYS A 154 30.85 43.42 31.22
CA LYS A 154 31.62 43.23 32.46
C LYS A 154 33.06 42.77 32.19
N GLU A 155 33.28 41.95 31.15
CA GLU A 155 34.62 41.52 30.73
C GLU A 155 35.41 42.65 30.06
N TRP A 156 34.79 43.44 29.18
CA TRP A 156 35.41 44.62 28.56
C TRP A 156 35.78 45.69 29.60
N ILE A 157 34.87 46.03 30.53
CA ILE A 157 35.12 46.94 31.66
C ILE A 157 36.30 46.43 32.50
N LYS A 158 36.30 45.15 32.87
CA LYS A 158 37.39 44.53 33.63
C LYS A 158 38.72 44.57 32.87
N LEU A 159 38.73 44.42 31.55
CA LEU A 159 39.94 44.54 30.74
C LEU A 159 40.47 45.99 30.72
N ARG A 160 39.60 46.98 30.46
CA ARG A 160 39.91 48.41 30.53
C ARG A 160 40.54 48.79 31.87
N ASP A 161 39.88 48.42 32.97
CA ASP A 161 40.30 48.81 34.32
C ASP A 161 41.66 48.18 34.69
N ASN A 162 41.90 46.93 34.27
CA ASN A 162 43.22 46.29 34.39
C ASN A 162 44.32 47.00 33.58
N MET A 163 44.00 47.55 32.40
CA MET A 163 44.96 48.33 31.61
C MET A 163 45.24 49.70 32.24
N VAL A 164 44.20 50.40 32.70
CA VAL A 164 44.32 51.67 33.45
C VAL A 164 45.16 51.49 34.72
N VAL A 165 44.97 50.41 35.48
CA VAL A 165 45.81 50.06 36.65
C VAL A 165 47.27 49.80 36.25
N LYS A 166 47.54 49.12 35.12
CA LYS A 166 48.91 48.89 34.63
C LYS A 166 49.60 50.19 34.24
N LEU A 167 48.94 51.07 33.48
CA LEU A 167 49.49 52.37 33.09
C LEU A 167 49.68 53.28 34.31
N THR A 168 48.73 53.30 35.26
CA THR A 168 48.85 54.07 36.51
C THR A 168 50.06 53.63 37.35
N LYS A 169 50.37 52.33 37.38
CA LYS A 169 51.59 51.79 38.01
C LYS A 169 52.89 52.22 37.31
N GLN A 170 52.86 52.58 36.02
CA GLN A 170 53.99 53.16 35.30
C GLN A 170 54.08 54.69 35.47
N LEU A 171 52.94 55.37 35.54
CA LEU A 171 52.83 56.83 35.73
C LEU A 171 53.35 57.26 37.12
N ASN A 172 52.92 56.59 38.18
CA ASN A 172 53.24 56.94 39.57
C ASN A 172 54.76 57.08 39.88
N PRO A 173 55.65 56.16 39.48
CA PRO A 173 57.09 56.33 39.71
C PRO A 173 57.72 57.44 38.84
N LEU A 174 57.16 57.75 37.67
CA LEU A 174 57.63 58.87 36.85
C LEU A 174 57.27 60.22 37.49
N GLY A 175 56.04 60.38 37.99
CA GLY A 175 55.65 61.58 38.73
C GLY A 175 56.52 61.81 39.98
N LYS A 176 56.87 60.74 40.72
CA LYS A 176 57.82 60.85 41.84
C LYS A 176 59.21 61.33 41.39
N LYS A 177 59.76 60.79 40.30
CA LYS A 177 61.04 61.24 39.74
C LYS A 177 60.99 62.67 39.22
N GLN A 178 59.88 63.09 38.59
CA GLN A 178 59.68 64.47 38.14
C GLN A 178 59.73 65.43 39.33
N ASN A 179 59.02 65.13 40.42
CA ASN A 179 59.02 65.97 41.62
C ASN A 179 60.41 66.06 42.27
N GLN A 180 61.16 64.95 42.30
CA GLN A 180 62.55 64.94 42.79
C GLN A 180 63.46 65.83 41.92
N ILE A 181 63.37 65.74 40.59
CA ILE A 181 64.16 66.58 39.67
C ILE A 181 63.75 68.05 39.77
N ALA A 182 62.46 68.36 39.93
CA ALA A 182 61.98 69.72 40.15
C ALA A 182 62.54 70.32 41.45
N GLN A 183 62.48 69.58 42.57
CA GLN A 183 63.05 70.01 43.84
C GLN A 183 64.59 70.14 43.80
N GLN A 184 65.27 69.37 42.95
CA GLN A 184 66.71 69.54 42.70
C GLN A 184 67.01 70.80 41.88
N LEU A 185 66.19 71.13 40.87
CA LEU A 185 66.32 72.35 40.07
C LEU A 185 66.14 73.62 40.92
N GLU A 186 65.23 73.62 41.89
CA GLU A 186 65.02 74.73 42.84
C GLU A 186 66.26 75.06 43.69
N GLY A 187 67.21 74.13 43.83
CA GLY A 187 68.47 74.32 44.57
C GLY A 187 69.71 74.54 43.72
N MET A 188 69.59 74.64 42.39
CA MET A 188 70.72 74.79 41.46
C MET A 188 70.92 76.24 41.00
N THR A 189 72.17 76.62 40.75
CA THR A 189 72.49 77.91 40.12
C THR A 189 72.05 77.91 38.65
N GLU A 190 71.27 78.91 38.25
CA GLU A 190 70.81 79.08 36.87
C GLU A 190 72.00 79.17 35.89
N GLY A 191 71.85 78.59 34.69
CA GLY A 191 72.91 78.55 33.68
C GLY A 191 74.09 77.61 33.98
N SER A 192 74.00 76.79 35.04
CA SER A 192 74.96 75.69 35.25
C SER A 192 74.63 74.48 34.36
N SER A 193 75.66 73.83 33.82
CA SER A 193 75.48 72.65 32.94
C SER A 193 74.77 71.47 33.60
N ALA A 194 74.77 71.40 34.94
CA ALA A 194 73.97 70.45 35.71
C ALA A 194 72.46 70.79 35.68
N ALA A 195 72.10 72.07 35.75
CA ALA A 195 70.72 72.53 35.65
C ALA A 195 70.14 72.29 34.25
N ASP A 196 70.90 72.54 33.19
CA ASP A 196 70.47 72.27 31.80
C ASP A 196 70.20 70.78 31.55
N ALA A 197 71.05 69.91 32.08
CA ALA A 197 70.87 68.46 32.03
C ALA A 197 69.63 68.02 32.82
N ALA A 198 69.43 68.54 34.05
CA ALA A 198 68.26 68.26 34.87
C ALA A 198 66.96 68.77 34.22
N GLN A 199 66.97 69.94 33.59
CA GLN A 199 65.83 70.50 32.86
C GLN A 199 65.49 69.69 31.60
N THR A 200 66.49 69.22 30.87
CA THR A 200 66.29 68.33 29.71
C THR A 200 65.61 67.02 30.13
N LEU A 201 66.03 66.44 31.25
CA LEU A 201 65.36 65.28 31.85
C LEU A 201 63.93 65.60 32.33
N ASN A 202 63.71 66.76 32.96
CA ASN A 202 62.40 67.23 33.41
C ASN A 202 61.40 67.32 32.24
N VAL A 203 61.80 67.88 31.10
CA VAL A 203 60.99 67.94 29.87
C VAL A 203 60.70 66.53 29.31
N GLY A 204 61.71 65.66 29.26
CA GLY A 204 61.53 64.26 28.84
C GLY A 204 60.55 63.48 29.72
N LEU A 205 60.62 63.66 31.05
CA LEU A 205 59.67 63.05 31.99
C LEU A 205 58.26 63.63 31.82
N LYS A 206 58.11 64.95 31.70
CA LYS A 206 56.81 65.61 31.47
C LYS A 206 56.13 65.07 30.22
N ASN A 207 56.84 64.99 29.09
CA ASN A 207 56.28 64.47 27.84
C ASN A 207 55.79 63.03 27.99
N ARG A 208 56.55 62.15 28.68
CA ARG A 208 56.13 60.77 28.93
C ARG A 208 54.99 60.65 29.94
N ILE A 209 54.88 61.58 30.88
CA ILE A 209 53.77 61.67 31.83
C ILE A 209 52.48 62.08 31.12
N THR A 210 52.52 63.09 30.25
CA THR A 210 51.39 63.53 29.42
C THR A 210 50.94 62.44 28.43
N ASP A 211 51.88 61.72 27.81
CA ASP A 211 51.60 60.56 26.97
C ASP A 211 50.85 59.44 27.74
N LEU A 212 51.36 59.03 28.91
CA LEU A 212 50.71 58.02 29.74
C LEU A 212 49.35 58.48 30.29
N GLN A 213 49.19 59.78 30.60
CA GLN A 213 47.91 60.37 30.99
C GLN A 213 46.90 60.32 29.84
N SER A 214 47.29 60.75 28.64
CA SER A 214 46.46 60.68 27.43
C SER A 214 46.03 59.24 27.13
N GLN A 215 46.94 58.26 27.23
CA GLN A 215 46.59 56.83 27.09
C GLN A 215 45.57 56.37 28.13
N ILE A 216 45.73 56.77 29.41
CA ILE A 216 44.78 56.44 30.48
C ILE A 216 43.40 57.06 30.21
N ASP A 217 43.34 58.33 29.81
CA ASP A 217 42.07 59.04 29.64
C ASP A 217 41.36 58.64 28.34
N ASN A 218 42.10 58.33 27.26
CA ASN A 218 41.56 57.65 26.08
C ASN A 218 40.94 56.30 26.44
N LEU A 219 41.61 55.48 27.27
CA LEU A 219 41.04 54.20 27.73
C LEU A 219 39.79 54.36 28.60
N LYS A 220 39.71 55.40 29.45
CA LYS A 220 38.50 55.71 30.22
C LYS A 220 37.34 56.19 29.34
N GLY A 221 37.65 56.93 28.27
CA GLY A 221 36.67 57.49 27.34
C GLY A 221 36.08 56.51 26.32
N LEU A 222 36.59 55.27 26.24
CA LEU A 222 36.02 54.22 25.41
C LEU A 222 34.59 53.85 25.87
N ASP A 223 33.63 53.85 24.94
CA ASP A 223 32.37 53.13 25.13
C ASP A 223 32.67 51.62 25.23
N MET A 224 32.18 50.98 26.28
CA MET A 224 32.38 49.55 26.59
C MET A 224 31.13 48.70 26.30
N SER A 225 30.10 49.30 25.67
CA SER A 225 28.85 48.63 25.33
C SER A 225 29.06 47.34 24.54
N ALA A 226 28.51 46.24 25.04
CA ALA A 226 28.64 44.92 24.42
C ALA A 226 27.86 44.76 23.10
N GLY A 227 27.08 45.75 22.68
CA GLY A 227 26.21 45.69 21.50
C GLY A 227 24.74 45.92 21.83
N ASN A 228 23.86 45.77 20.83
CA ASN A 228 22.44 46.00 20.99
C ASN A 228 21.59 44.87 20.40
N VAL A 229 20.52 44.50 21.11
CA VAL A 229 19.51 43.55 20.63
C VAL A 229 18.74 44.22 19.48
N THR A 230 18.91 43.69 18.28
CA THR A 230 18.28 44.19 17.04
C THR A 230 16.89 43.58 16.86
N GLN A 231 16.71 42.31 17.24
CA GLN A 231 15.41 41.65 17.30
C GLN A 231 15.30 40.88 18.62
N LYS A 232 14.27 41.15 19.42
CA LYS A 232 13.96 40.36 20.63
C LYS A 232 13.21 39.08 20.24
N ALA A 233 13.42 38.00 20.99
CA ALA A 233 12.67 36.77 20.76
C ALA A 233 11.19 36.96 21.11
N THR A 234 10.33 36.74 20.13
CA THR A 234 8.87 36.63 20.29
C THR A 234 8.46 35.16 20.34
N PRO A 235 7.31 34.81 20.96
CA PRO A 235 6.77 33.46 20.86
C PRO A 235 6.54 33.06 19.39
N PRO A 236 7.07 31.92 18.91
CA PRO A 236 6.80 31.44 17.55
C PRO A 236 5.33 31.03 17.38
N GLY A 237 4.78 31.23 16.19
CA GLY A 237 3.37 30.93 15.87
C GLY A 237 3.07 29.46 15.54
N SER A 238 4.10 28.63 15.40
CA SER A 238 4.02 27.19 15.09
C SER A 238 5.23 26.46 15.65
N ALA A 239 5.12 25.14 15.83
CA ALA A 239 6.24 24.28 16.20
C ALA A 239 7.08 23.90 14.97
N ASP A 240 8.39 23.74 15.17
CA ASP A 240 9.28 23.08 14.22
C ASP A 240 9.21 21.57 14.45
N GLY A 241 8.39 20.88 13.65
CA GLY A 241 8.25 19.43 13.70
C GLY A 241 7.50 18.86 12.49
N LEU A 242 7.50 17.52 12.35
CA LEU A 242 6.58 16.83 11.44
C LEU A 242 5.18 16.85 12.06
N GLY A 243 4.51 18.01 11.98
CA GLY A 243 3.15 18.19 12.48
C GLY A 243 2.19 17.15 11.92
N VAL A 244 1.12 16.87 12.69
CA VAL A 244 0.24 15.67 12.56
C VAL A 244 -0.14 15.30 11.13
N LEU A 245 -0.39 16.26 10.23
CA LEU A 245 -0.72 16.00 8.83
C LEU A 245 0.44 15.32 8.05
N MET A 246 1.69 15.73 8.29
CA MET A 246 2.86 15.19 7.61
C MET A 246 3.33 13.86 8.22
N SER A 247 3.17 13.67 9.52
CA SER A 247 3.38 12.36 10.16
C SER A 247 2.30 11.34 9.74
N LEU A 248 1.04 11.76 9.58
CA LEU A 248 -0.02 10.95 8.96
C LEU A 248 0.30 10.60 7.50
N ALA A 249 0.80 11.54 6.70
CA ALA A 249 1.17 11.27 5.31
C ALA A 249 2.32 10.25 5.21
N LEU A 250 3.36 10.41 6.03
CA LEU A 250 4.49 9.47 6.12
C LEU A 250 4.03 8.08 6.60
N GLY A 251 3.21 8.04 7.67
CA GLY A 251 2.63 6.81 8.20
C GLY A 251 1.74 6.09 7.18
N GLY A 252 0.92 6.84 6.44
CA GLY A 252 0.11 6.31 5.33
C GLY A 252 0.96 5.70 4.22
N ALA A 253 2.05 6.36 3.81
CA ALA A 253 2.96 5.84 2.79
C ALA A 253 3.66 4.53 3.24
N VAL A 254 4.15 4.47 4.48
CA VAL A 254 4.70 3.24 5.09
C VAL A 254 3.63 2.15 5.19
N GLY A 255 2.40 2.51 5.54
CA GLY A 255 1.26 1.60 5.60
C GLY A 255 0.88 0.99 4.25
N VAL A 256 0.93 1.77 3.17
CA VAL A 256 0.77 1.26 1.79
C VAL A 256 1.90 0.28 1.46
N ALA A 257 3.15 0.61 1.76
CA ALA A 257 4.30 -0.26 1.48
C ALA A 257 4.20 -1.61 2.22
N LEU A 258 3.89 -1.59 3.53
CA LEU A 258 3.66 -2.80 4.33
C LEU A 258 2.45 -3.60 3.86
N GLY A 259 1.35 -2.93 3.49
CA GLY A 259 0.14 -3.57 2.97
C GLY A 259 0.37 -4.26 1.62
N LEU A 260 1.14 -3.65 0.73
CA LEU A 260 1.57 -4.24 -0.55
C LEU A 260 2.54 -5.41 -0.33
N LEU A 261 3.51 -5.27 0.58
CA LEU A 261 4.45 -6.34 0.92
C LEU A 261 3.74 -7.56 1.51
N GLY A 262 2.78 -7.35 2.43
CA GLY A 262 1.95 -8.42 2.99
C GLY A 262 1.06 -9.10 1.94
N ALA A 263 0.49 -8.33 1.00
CA ALA A 263 -0.27 -8.87 -0.13
C ALA A 263 0.61 -9.67 -1.10
N TRP A 264 1.82 -9.20 -1.41
CA TRP A 264 2.80 -9.89 -2.25
C TRP A 264 3.34 -11.17 -1.60
N ALA A 265 3.65 -11.13 -0.30
CA ALA A 265 4.02 -12.31 0.47
C ALA A 265 2.90 -13.36 0.47
N ARG A 266 1.63 -12.95 0.65
CA ARG A 266 0.51 -13.89 0.53
C ARG A 266 0.32 -14.41 -0.90
N LEU A 267 0.67 -13.63 -1.92
CA LEU A 267 0.66 -14.03 -3.32
C LEU A 267 1.77 -15.02 -3.68
N ILE A 268 2.95 -14.98 -3.05
CA ILE A 268 4.02 -15.97 -3.28
C ILE A 268 3.69 -17.33 -2.65
N PHE A 269 2.97 -17.33 -1.52
CA PHE A 269 2.57 -18.53 -0.77
C PHE A 269 1.18 -19.10 -1.12
N ASP A 270 0.56 -18.69 -2.24
CA ASP A 270 -0.72 -19.26 -2.72
C ASP A 270 -0.47 -20.31 -3.84
N PRO A 271 -0.59 -21.64 -3.57
CA PRO A 271 -0.22 -22.69 -4.52
C PRO A 271 -1.32 -23.03 -5.54
N SER A 272 -2.36 -22.21 -5.68
CA SER A 272 -3.47 -22.43 -6.60
C SER A 272 -3.06 -22.23 -8.08
N PRO A 273 -3.60 -23.02 -9.04
CA PRO A 273 -3.38 -22.81 -10.47
C PRO A 273 -4.10 -21.53 -10.92
N ARG A 274 -3.42 -20.66 -11.66
CA ARG A 274 -3.90 -19.30 -11.98
C ARG A 274 -4.23 -19.10 -13.45
N SER A 275 -3.91 -20.09 -14.29
CA SER A 275 -4.15 -20.10 -15.73
C SER A 275 -4.47 -21.51 -16.22
N THR A 276 -5.10 -21.62 -17.38
CA THR A 276 -5.26 -22.91 -18.10
C THR A 276 -3.90 -23.54 -18.41
N GLY A 277 -2.89 -22.72 -18.73
CA GLY A 277 -1.50 -23.16 -18.91
C GLY A 277 -0.86 -23.78 -17.66
N ASP A 278 -1.24 -23.36 -16.45
CA ASP A 278 -0.79 -24.03 -15.21
C ASP A 278 -1.41 -25.42 -15.04
N VAL A 279 -2.69 -25.56 -15.37
CA VAL A 279 -3.39 -26.85 -15.32
C VAL A 279 -2.78 -27.80 -16.35
N ALA A 280 -2.55 -27.34 -17.58
CA ALA A 280 -1.90 -28.11 -18.62
C ALA A 280 -0.47 -28.54 -18.23
N ARG A 281 0.33 -27.65 -17.60
CA ARG A 281 1.68 -27.98 -17.11
C ARG A 281 1.68 -28.96 -15.93
N ALA A 282 0.74 -28.85 -14.99
CA ALA A 282 0.65 -29.77 -13.84
C ALA A 282 0.18 -31.18 -14.26
N VAL A 283 -0.84 -31.26 -15.12
CA VAL A 283 -1.40 -32.52 -15.62
C VAL A 283 -0.55 -33.11 -16.76
N ARG A 284 0.28 -32.31 -17.43
CA ARG A 284 1.01 -32.64 -18.67
C ARG A 284 0.10 -33.23 -19.76
N ALA A 285 -1.09 -32.64 -19.90
CA ALA A 285 -2.11 -32.95 -20.90
C ALA A 285 -2.86 -31.65 -21.26
N PRO A 286 -3.47 -31.53 -22.44
CA PRO A 286 -4.17 -30.31 -22.85
C PRO A 286 -5.37 -29.98 -21.95
N VAL A 287 -5.68 -28.70 -21.80
CA VAL A 287 -6.99 -28.26 -21.30
C VAL A 287 -7.96 -28.28 -22.49
N LEU A 288 -8.94 -29.18 -22.45
CA LEU A 288 -9.84 -29.44 -23.58
C LEU A 288 -10.96 -28.40 -23.70
N GLY A 289 -11.35 -27.75 -22.60
CA GLY A 289 -12.38 -26.71 -22.55
C GLY A 289 -12.45 -25.98 -21.20
N SER A 290 -13.20 -24.87 -21.16
CA SER A 290 -13.35 -24.04 -19.96
C SER A 290 -14.81 -23.66 -19.72
N LEU A 291 -15.47 -24.39 -18.84
CA LEU A 291 -16.92 -24.33 -18.64
C LEU A 291 -17.32 -23.16 -17.71
N PRO A 292 -18.37 -22.39 -18.02
CA PRO A 292 -18.86 -21.35 -17.12
C PRO A 292 -19.43 -21.94 -15.82
N ARG A 293 -19.08 -21.35 -14.66
CA ARG A 293 -19.63 -21.81 -13.36
C ARG A 293 -21.11 -21.48 -13.25
N GLY A 294 -21.90 -22.44 -12.74
CA GLY A 294 -23.30 -22.21 -12.36
C GLY A 294 -24.28 -22.01 -13.52
N ALA A 295 -23.85 -22.21 -14.78
CA ALA A 295 -24.68 -21.97 -15.96
C ALA A 295 -25.88 -22.93 -16.09
N SER A 296 -25.84 -24.11 -15.46
CA SER A 296 -26.96 -25.06 -15.41
C SER A 296 -27.56 -25.16 -14.00
N LYS A 297 -28.89 -25.03 -13.89
CA LYS A 297 -29.64 -25.34 -12.65
C LYS A 297 -29.82 -26.84 -12.41
N GLY A 298 -29.59 -27.64 -13.45
CA GLY A 298 -29.59 -29.11 -13.42
C GLY A 298 -28.24 -29.68 -13.83
N LEU A 299 -28.18 -31.00 -13.98
CA LEU A 299 -26.95 -31.72 -14.30
C LEU A 299 -26.72 -31.84 -15.82
N LEU A 300 -27.78 -31.72 -16.63
CA LEU A 300 -27.74 -31.55 -18.08
C LEU A 300 -28.01 -30.09 -18.48
N THR A 301 -27.43 -29.71 -19.62
CA THR A 301 -27.62 -28.43 -20.30
C THR A 301 -28.34 -28.70 -21.61
N ILE A 302 -29.68 -28.69 -21.56
CA ILE A 302 -30.54 -29.15 -22.67
C ILE A 302 -30.78 -28.04 -23.71
N ASP A 303 -30.59 -26.77 -23.33
CA ASP A 303 -30.78 -25.62 -24.22
C ASP A 303 -29.50 -25.29 -25.00
N ASP A 304 -29.64 -24.82 -26.25
CA ASP A 304 -28.58 -24.38 -27.17
C ASP A 304 -27.87 -23.09 -26.68
N SER A 305 -27.20 -23.25 -25.56
CA SER A 305 -26.50 -22.21 -24.81
C SER A 305 -25.00 -22.29 -25.09
N ARG A 306 -24.30 -21.18 -24.85
CA ARG A 306 -22.82 -21.13 -24.91
C ARG A 306 -22.15 -22.26 -24.10
N THR A 307 -22.79 -22.74 -23.05
CA THR A 307 -22.32 -23.85 -22.21
C THR A 307 -22.42 -25.20 -22.93
N ALA A 308 -23.51 -25.45 -23.68
CA ALA A 308 -23.68 -26.67 -24.47
C ALA A 308 -22.61 -26.75 -25.58
N GLU A 309 -22.33 -25.63 -26.25
CA GLU A 309 -21.30 -25.56 -27.29
C GLU A 309 -19.88 -25.84 -26.76
N GLU A 310 -19.54 -25.39 -25.54
CA GLU A 310 -18.29 -25.78 -24.89
C GLU A 310 -18.23 -27.29 -24.59
N TYR A 311 -19.35 -27.94 -24.22
CA TYR A 311 -19.41 -29.40 -24.06
C TYR A 311 -19.25 -30.14 -25.39
N ARG A 312 -19.93 -29.72 -26.46
CA ARG A 312 -19.76 -30.24 -27.83
C ARG A 312 -18.30 -30.12 -28.29
N SER A 313 -17.67 -28.97 -28.05
CA SER A 313 -16.26 -28.70 -28.35
C SER A 313 -15.32 -29.66 -27.61
N VAL A 314 -15.57 -29.95 -26.33
CA VAL A 314 -14.79 -30.96 -25.58
C VAL A 314 -15.05 -32.38 -26.11
N ALA A 315 -16.30 -32.75 -26.37
CA ALA A 315 -16.66 -34.07 -26.92
C ALA A 315 -16.03 -34.32 -28.29
N PHE A 316 -16.05 -33.33 -29.18
CA PHE A 316 -15.37 -33.37 -30.48
C PHE A 316 -13.85 -33.54 -30.31
N ARG A 317 -13.20 -32.76 -29.42
CA ARG A 317 -11.77 -32.88 -29.15
C ARG A 317 -11.37 -34.25 -28.58
N LEU A 318 -12.24 -34.88 -27.79
CA LEU A 318 -12.05 -36.25 -27.31
C LEU A 318 -12.22 -37.26 -28.44
N ALA A 319 -13.28 -37.16 -29.23
CA ALA A 319 -13.60 -38.09 -30.31
C ALA A 319 -12.51 -38.19 -31.40
N TYR A 320 -11.71 -37.14 -31.59
CA TYR A 320 -10.56 -37.10 -32.52
C TYR A 320 -9.20 -37.37 -31.85
N ASP A 321 -9.13 -37.63 -30.54
CA ASP A 321 -7.90 -38.07 -29.89
C ASP A 321 -7.64 -39.55 -30.21
N HIS A 322 -6.57 -39.85 -30.93
CA HIS A 322 -6.18 -41.21 -31.33
C HIS A 322 -6.03 -42.19 -30.15
N ARG A 323 -5.86 -41.71 -28.91
CA ARG A 323 -5.79 -42.52 -27.69
C ARG A 323 -7.16 -42.94 -27.15
N PHE A 324 -8.24 -42.35 -27.68
CA PHE A 324 -9.63 -42.55 -27.26
C PHE A 324 -10.54 -42.99 -28.41
N ALA A 325 -10.27 -42.54 -29.64
CA ALA A 325 -11.15 -42.66 -30.79
C ALA A 325 -11.51 -44.09 -31.22
N ASP A 326 -10.71 -45.08 -30.82
CA ASP A 326 -10.89 -46.52 -31.07
C ASP A 326 -12.07 -47.08 -30.24
N ARG A 327 -11.84 -47.37 -28.95
CA ARG A 327 -12.80 -48.01 -28.03
C ARG A 327 -13.66 -47.05 -27.20
N ARG A 328 -13.31 -45.75 -27.11
CA ARG A 328 -14.13 -44.68 -26.52
C ARG A 328 -14.63 -44.93 -25.08
N ARG A 329 -13.78 -45.49 -24.21
CA ARG A 329 -14.02 -45.68 -22.78
C ARG A 329 -13.43 -44.51 -21.99
N LEU A 330 -14.27 -43.61 -21.48
CA LEU A 330 -13.87 -42.36 -20.81
C LEU A 330 -14.08 -42.42 -19.30
N LEU A 331 -13.03 -42.20 -18.50
CA LEU A 331 -13.16 -42.02 -17.05
C LEU A 331 -13.17 -40.53 -16.68
N VAL A 332 -14.25 -40.02 -16.11
CA VAL A 332 -14.39 -38.62 -15.66
C VAL A 332 -14.20 -38.54 -14.15
N VAL A 333 -13.20 -37.76 -13.71
CA VAL A 333 -12.82 -37.66 -12.29
C VAL A 333 -12.72 -36.22 -11.79
N ALA A 334 -13.08 -36.04 -10.51
CA ALA A 334 -12.79 -34.83 -9.75
C ALA A 334 -11.45 -34.93 -9.00
N ALA A 335 -10.81 -33.80 -8.75
CA ALA A 335 -9.65 -33.72 -7.88
C ALA A 335 -10.01 -33.90 -6.39
N ARG A 336 -11.06 -33.19 -5.94
CA ARG A 336 -11.56 -33.11 -4.55
C ARG A 336 -13.09 -33.11 -4.56
N SER A 337 -13.72 -33.46 -3.43
CA SER A 337 -15.18 -33.54 -3.30
C SER A 337 -15.92 -32.22 -3.57
N ALA A 338 -15.25 -31.08 -3.38
CA ALA A 338 -15.74 -29.75 -3.78
C ALA A 338 -16.03 -29.64 -5.30
N SER A 339 -15.43 -30.51 -6.11
CA SER A 339 -15.62 -30.57 -7.56
C SER A 339 -16.42 -31.80 -8.03
N SER A 340 -16.97 -32.63 -7.15
CA SER A 340 -17.75 -33.83 -7.54
C SER A 340 -18.99 -33.48 -8.39
N GLN A 341 -19.72 -32.42 -8.02
CA GLN A 341 -20.88 -31.97 -8.81
C GLN A 341 -20.48 -31.48 -10.21
N ALA A 342 -19.29 -30.86 -10.33
CA ALA A 342 -18.74 -30.46 -11.62
C ALA A 342 -18.36 -31.68 -12.47
N ALA A 343 -17.70 -32.69 -11.89
CA ALA A 343 -17.38 -33.93 -12.60
C ALA A 343 -18.63 -34.69 -13.07
N ALA A 344 -19.68 -34.74 -12.23
CA ALA A 344 -20.96 -35.32 -12.60
C ALA A 344 -21.61 -34.60 -13.78
N ALA A 345 -21.65 -33.25 -13.75
CA ALA A 345 -22.15 -32.45 -14.86
C ALA A 345 -21.33 -32.68 -16.14
N VAL A 346 -19.99 -32.68 -16.07
CA VAL A 346 -19.13 -32.97 -17.24
C VAL A 346 -19.44 -34.36 -17.80
N ALA A 347 -19.56 -35.39 -16.97
CA ALA A 347 -19.86 -36.74 -17.44
C ALA A 347 -21.21 -36.83 -18.17
N SER A 348 -22.28 -36.22 -17.63
CA SER A 348 -23.60 -36.27 -18.27
C SER A 348 -23.74 -35.39 -19.50
N ASN A 349 -23.12 -34.20 -19.54
CA ASN A 349 -23.17 -33.36 -20.75
C ASN A 349 -22.28 -33.92 -21.86
N LEU A 350 -21.14 -34.54 -21.55
CA LEU A 350 -20.37 -35.28 -22.57
C LEU A 350 -21.15 -36.51 -23.07
N ALA A 351 -21.86 -37.22 -22.20
CA ALA A 351 -22.73 -38.32 -22.64
C ALA A 351 -23.83 -37.82 -23.61
N ALA A 352 -24.46 -36.68 -23.32
CA ALA A 352 -25.40 -36.03 -24.23
C ALA A 352 -24.75 -35.60 -25.56
N SER A 353 -23.61 -34.92 -25.53
CA SER A 353 -22.91 -34.49 -26.75
C SER A 353 -22.40 -35.65 -27.61
N PHE A 354 -22.04 -36.80 -27.02
CA PHE A 354 -21.74 -38.01 -27.80
C PHE A 354 -23.01 -38.61 -28.44
N ALA A 355 -24.14 -38.64 -27.72
CA ALA A 355 -25.42 -39.10 -28.26
C ALA A 355 -25.93 -38.19 -29.40
N GLU A 356 -25.71 -36.88 -29.29
CA GLU A 356 -25.99 -35.87 -30.33
C GLU A 356 -25.17 -36.13 -31.63
N THR A 357 -23.95 -36.65 -31.50
CA THR A 357 -23.16 -37.15 -32.66
C THR A 357 -23.57 -38.55 -33.14
N GLY A 358 -24.71 -39.06 -32.68
CA GLY A 358 -25.27 -40.35 -33.06
C GLY A 358 -24.52 -41.55 -32.49
N LYS A 359 -23.94 -41.46 -31.28
CA LYS A 359 -23.32 -42.60 -30.58
C LYS A 359 -24.30 -43.34 -29.69
N ASP A 360 -24.13 -44.65 -29.57
CA ASP A 360 -24.78 -45.46 -28.55
C ASP A 360 -24.02 -45.27 -27.23
N VAL A 361 -24.50 -44.33 -26.41
CA VAL A 361 -23.79 -43.89 -25.21
C VAL A 361 -24.32 -44.57 -23.95
N LEU A 362 -23.39 -45.11 -23.16
CA LEU A 362 -23.63 -45.66 -21.83
C LEU A 362 -22.90 -44.83 -20.77
N LEU A 363 -23.66 -44.15 -19.90
CA LEU A 363 -23.13 -43.45 -18.72
C LEU A 363 -23.17 -44.37 -17.50
N ILE A 364 -22.02 -44.64 -16.88
CA ILE A 364 -21.90 -45.50 -15.70
C ILE A 364 -21.55 -44.65 -14.47
N GLU A 365 -22.35 -44.73 -13.42
CA GLU A 365 -22.09 -44.06 -12.15
C GLU A 365 -21.23 -44.95 -11.21
N GLY A 366 -19.91 -44.78 -11.33
CA GLY A 366 -18.91 -45.43 -10.47
C GLY A 366 -18.73 -44.79 -9.08
N ASP A 367 -19.36 -43.64 -8.78
CA ASP A 367 -19.47 -43.13 -7.40
C ASP A 367 -20.54 -43.92 -6.61
N LEU A 368 -20.16 -45.13 -6.20
CA LEU A 368 -20.97 -46.00 -5.36
C LEU A 368 -21.02 -45.54 -3.88
N ARG A 369 -20.41 -44.39 -3.51
CA ARG A 369 -20.47 -43.82 -2.16
C ARG A 369 -21.56 -42.75 -2.05
N THR A 370 -21.59 -41.86 -3.04
CA THR A 370 -22.52 -40.74 -3.14
C THR A 370 -23.30 -40.72 -4.46
N PRO A 371 -23.92 -41.84 -4.88
CA PRO A 371 -24.66 -41.89 -6.13
C PRO A 371 -25.84 -40.91 -6.12
N ALA A 372 -25.97 -40.18 -7.23
CA ALA A 372 -26.88 -39.05 -7.38
C ALA A 372 -27.29 -38.76 -8.84
N LEU A 373 -26.75 -39.45 -9.86
CA LEU A 373 -27.14 -39.22 -11.26
C LEU A 373 -28.61 -39.58 -11.49
N ALA A 374 -29.07 -40.74 -11.02
CA ALA A 374 -30.44 -41.21 -11.20
C ALA A 374 -31.52 -40.25 -10.67
N SER A 375 -31.22 -39.50 -9.60
CA SER A 375 -32.15 -38.54 -8.97
C SER A 375 -31.97 -37.10 -9.46
N ARG A 376 -31.05 -36.85 -10.39
CA ARG A 376 -30.73 -35.52 -10.95
C ARG A 376 -30.87 -35.43 -12.48
N LEU A 377 -31.03 -36.57 -13.15
CA LEU A 377 -31.25 -36.70 -14.59
C LEU A 377 -32.72 -37.04 -14.87
N ARG A 378 -33.20 -36.76 -16.09
CA ARG A 378 -34.54 -37.15 -16.55
C ARG A 378 -34.54 -38.61 -17.01
N THR A 379 -34.49 -39.54 -16.06
CA THR A 379 -34.50 -40.98 -16.33
C THR A 379 -35.92 -41.48 -16.66
N SER A 380 -36.05 -42.23 -17.76
CA SER A 380 -37.24 -42.96 -18.17
C SER A 380 -36.94 -44.46 -18.28
N THR A 381 -37.94 -45.30 -18.02
CA THR A 381 -37.91 -46.73 -18.36
C THR A 381 -38.67 -47.03 -19.67
N ALA A 382 -39.21 -46.00 -20.31
CA ALA A 382 -39.86 -46.06 -21.62
C ALA A 382 -39.02 -45.26 -22.65
N GLY A 383 -38.59 -45.95 -23.71
CA GLY A 383 -37.80 -45.37 -24.80
C GLY A 383 -37.53 -46.41 -25.89
N ARG A 384 -36.81 -47.49 -25.55
CA ARG A 384 -36.58 -48.62 -26.47
C ARG A 384 -37.83 -49.55 -26.56
N PRO A 385 -38.28 -49.97 -27.76
CA PRO A 385 -39.34 -50.95 -27.91
C PRO A 385 -39.06 -52.27 -27.17
N ARG A 386 -40.09 -52.89 -26.57
CA ARG A 386 -39.98 -54.14 -25.78
C ARG A 386 -39.44 -55.36 -26.55
N TRP A 387 -39.32 -55.27 -27.87
CA TRP A 387 -38.78 -56.31 -28.75
C TRP A 387 -37.35 -56.02 -29.23
N SER A 388 -36.86 -54.78 -29.11
CA SER A 388 -35.50 -54.37 -29.51
C SER A 388 -34.53 -54.31 -28.32
N LEU A 389 -34.78 -55.13 -27.30
CA LEU A 389 -34.04 -55.19 -26.05
C LEU A 389 -33.49 -56.60 -25.85
N PRO A 390 -32.16 -56.79 -25.73
CA PRO A 390 -31.57 -58.06 -25.34
C PRO A 390 -32.19 -58.59 -24.04
N ARG A 391 -32.56 -59.87 -24.05
CA ARG A 391 -33.31 -60.52 -22.97
C ARG A 391 -32.40 -61.42 -22.15
N GLU A 392 -31.53 -60.80 -21.34
CA GLU A 392 -30.67 -61.52 -20.41
C GLU A 392 -31.13 -61.32 -18.95
N PHE A 393 -31.56 -62.41 -18.34
CA PHE A 393 -31.57 -62.61 -16.90
C PHE A 393 -30.39 -63.54 -16.58
N ASP A 394 -29.64 -63.29 -15.51
CA ASP A 394 -28.71 -64.31 -15.01
C ASP A 394 -29.46 -65.43 -14.29
N GLU A 395 -28.91 -66.65 -14.36
CA GLU A 395 -29.49 -67.85 -13.71
C GLU A 395 -29.47 -67.77 -12.17
N ASN A 396 -28.84 -66.74 -11.60
CA ASN A 396 -28.68 -66.52 -10.16
C ASN A 396 -29.74 -65.57 -9.57
N GLY A 397 -30.62 -65.01 -10.40
CA GLY A 397 -31.79 -64.24 -9.96
C GLY A 397 -31.49 -62.87 -9.36
N TRP A 398 -30.32 -62.28 -9.64
CA TRP A 398 -30.01 -60.94 -9.13
C TRP A 398 -30.76 -59.87 -9.94
N PRO A 399 -31.39 -58.86 -9.30
CA PRO A 399 -31.97 -57.73 -10.02
C PRO A 399 -30.84 -56.85 -10.59
N GLY A 400 -30.39 -57.16 -11.80
CA GLY A 400 -29.46 -56.32 -12.53
C GLY A 400 -30.04 -54.90 -12.72
N PRO A 401 -29.30 -53.82 -12.42
CA PRO A 401 -29.75 -52.47 -12.74
C PRO A 401 -29.89 -52.36 -14.26
N ARG A 402 -31.13 -52.33 -14.74
CA ARG A 402 -31.41 -52.08 -16.16
C ARG A 402 -30.92 -50.67 -16.49
N PRO A 403 -30.30 -50.45 -17.67
CA PRO A 403 -29.97 -49.11 -18.09
C PRO A 403 -31.24 -48.25 -18.13
N LEU A 404 -31.17 -47.08 -17.51
CA LEU A 404 -32.23 -46.09 -17.48
C LEU A 404 -32.00 -45.13 -18.65
N THR A 405 -32.92 -45.07 -19.61
CA THR A 405 -32.79 -44.15 -20.74
C THR A 405 -32.99 -42.72 -20.26
N VAL A 406 -32.00 -41.86 -20.48
CA VAL A 406 -32.02 -40.44 -20.11
C VAL A 406 -32.43 -39.62 -21.31
N ASP A 407 -33.46 -38.79 -21.12
CA ASP A 407 -33.85 -37.74 -22.06
C ASP A 407 -32.89 -36.55 -21.95
N ALA A 408 -32.17 -36.27 -23.03
CA ALA A 408 -31.28 -35.11 -23.18
C ALA A 408 -31.86 -34.02 -24.10
N GLY A 409 -33.14 -34.13 -24.51
CA GLY A 409 -33.79 -33.18 -25.41
C GLY A 409 -33.25 -33.24 -26.83
N GLU A 410 -32.79 -32.12 -27.36
CA GLU A 410 -32.31 -32.01 -28.75
C GLU A 410 -31.03 -32.82 -29.00
N SER A 411 -30.22 -33.07 -27.96
CA SER A 411 -29.08 -34.00 -27.99
C SER A 411 -29.48 -35.49 -28.00
N GLY A 412 -30.76 -35.81 -28.04
CA GLY A 412 -31.28 -37.19 -28.12
C GLY A 412 -31.36 -37.91 -26.77
N THR A 413 -30.98 -39.20 -26.75
CA THR A 413 -31.06 -40.06 -25.56
C THR A 413 -29.81 -40.91 -25.39
N PHE A 414 -29.36 -41.07 -24.13
CA PHE A 414 -28.31 -42.01 -23.74
C PHE A 414 -28.79 -42.91 -22.60
N ASP A 415 -28.17 -44.06 -22.39
CA ASP A 415 -28.55 -44.98 -21.31
C ASP A 415 -27.64 -44.80 -20.07
N LEU A 416 -28.21 -44.88 -18.88
CA LEU A 416 -27.54 -44.70 -17.59
C LEU A 416 -27.54 -46.00 -16.78
N VAL A 417 -26.37 -46.48 -16.35
CA VAL A 417 -26.23 -47.44 -15.24
C VAL A 417 -26.07 -46.64 -13.94
N PRO A 418 -27.11 -46.57 -13.09
CA PRO A 418 -27.06 -45.79 -11.86
C PRO A 418 -26.23 -46.48 -10.78
N GLY A 419 -25.63 -45.69 -9.88
CA GLY A 419 -24.79 -46.20 -8.81
C GLY A 419 -25.62 -46.64 -7.60
N GLU A 420 -25.22 -47.74 -6.96
CA GLU A 420 -25.83 -48.23 -5.72
C GLU A 420 -24.81 -48.30 -4.58
N ARG A 421 -25.26 -48.00 -3.35
CA ARG A 421 -24.41 -48.02 -2.15
C ARG A 421 -24.09 -49.44 -1.69
N VAL A 422 -22.99 -49.97 -2.21
CA VAL A 422 -22.43 -51.29 -1.85
C VAL A 422 -21.56 -51.24 -0.58
N ARG A 423 -21.48 -52.37 0.14
CA ARG A 423 -20.60 -52.51 1.33
C ARG A 423 -19.10 -52.50 1.01
N ASN A 424 -18.71 -52.88 -0.21
CA ASN A 424 -17.32 -52.91 -0.66
C ASN A 424 -17.25 -52.37 -2.10
N VAL A 425 -16.96 -51.06 -2.20
CA VAL A 425 -16.90 -50.34 -3.48
C VAL A 425 -15.82 -50.92 -4.40
N ALA A 426 -14.62 -51.20 -3.88
CA ALA A 426 -13.53 -51.74 -4.66
C ALA A 426 -13.90 -53.09 -5.31
N ARG A 427 -14.48 -54.03 -4.56
CA ARG A 427 -14.93 -55.33 -5.11
C ARG A 427 -16.06 -55.19 -6.13
N ALA A 428 -16.93 -54.20 -6.01
CA ALA A 428 -17.97 -53.94 -7.00
C ALA A 428 -17.35 -53.41 -8.30
N LEU A 429 -16.52 -52.37 -8.22
CA LEU A 429 -15.87 -51.74 -9.38
C LEU A 429 -14.90 -52.67 -10.12
N THR A 430 -14.20 -53.56 -9.40
CA THR A 430 -13.31 -54.55 -10.04
C THR A 430 -14.03 -55.80 -10.55
N SER A 431 -15.35 -55.92 -10.34
CA SER A 431 -16.12 -57.11 -10.71
C SER A 431 -16.18 -57.36 -12.21
N THR A 432 -16.35 -58.63 -12.60
CA THR A 432 -16.51 -59.05 -14.01
C THR A 432 -17.67 -58.32 -14.70
N ARG A 433 -18.77 -58.07 -13.97
CA ARG A 433 -19.94 -57.33 -14.50
C ARG A 433 -19.58 -55.88 -14.84
N THR A 434 -18.76 -55.22 -14.00
CA THR A 434 -18.27 -53.87 -14.30
C THR A 434 -17.26 -53.87 -15.44
N THR A 435 -16.43 -54.92 -15.58
CA THR A 435 -15.57 -55.10 -16.75
C THR A 435 -16.42 -55.19 -18.03
N GLN A 436 -17.42 -56.08 -18.07
CA GLN A 436 -18.31 -56.30 -19.22
C GLN A 436 -19.08 -55.02 -19.61
N LEU A 437 -19.56 -54.23 -18.64
CA LEU A 437 -20.24 -52.96 -18.90
C LEU A 437 -19.31 -51.88 -19.51
N ILE A 438 -18.01 -51.94 -19.25
CA ILE A 438 -17.01 -51.04 -19.85
C ILE A 438 -16.53 -51.58 -21.20
N GLU A 439 -16.42 -52.91 -21.35
CA GLU A 439 -16.07 -53.59 -22.60
C GLU A 439 -17.18 -53.50 -23.66
N GLY A 440 -18.43 -53.24 -23.28
CA GLY A 440 -19.51 -52.89 -24.22
C GLY A 440 -19.24 -51.66 -25.10
N ALA A 441 -18.19 -50.87 -24.80
CA ALA A 441 -17.71 -49.81 -25.70
C ALA A 441 -17.04 -50.34 -26.98
N ASP A 442 -16.67 -51.63 -27.02
CA ASP A 442 -16.06 -52.27 -28.19
C ASP A 442 -17.09 -52.58 -29.30
N GLU A 443 -18.40 -52.40 -29.03
CA GLU A 443 -19.43 -52.46 -30.05
C GLU A 443 -19.29 -51.30 -31.06
N ALA A 444 -19.50 -51.60 -32.35
CA ALA A 444 -19.38 -50.60 -33.40
C ALA A 444 -20.38 -49.45 -33.16
N ASN A 445 -19.82 -48.23 -33.01
CA ASN A 445 -20.53 -46.97 -32.71
C ASN A 445 -20.90 -46.72 -31.22
N ALA A 446 -20.52 -47.59 -30.30
CA ALA A 446 -20.68 -47.36 -28.86
C ALA A 446 -19.72 -46.27 -28.31
N THR A 447 -20.01 -45.81 -27.09
CA THR A 447 -19.14 -44.95 -26.26
C THR A 447 -19.53 -45.10 -24.78
N VAL A 448 -18.57 -45.42 -23.90
CA VAL A 448 -18.82 -45.57 -22.46
C VAL A 448 -18.21 -44.40 -21.70
N VAL A 449 -19.01 -43.71 -20.89
CA VAL A 449 -18.55 -42.65 -19.97
C VAL A 449 -18.73 -43.13 -18.55
N VAL A 450 -17.67 -43.14 -17.74
CA VAL A 450 -17.69 -43.58 -16.34
C VAL A 450 -17.42 -42.39 -15.43
N LEU A 451 -18.37 -42.04 -14.57
CA LEU A 451 -18.19 -41.05 -13.51
C LEU A 451 -17.58 -41.72 -12.27
N ALA A 452 -16.43 -41.28 -11.80
CA ALA A 452 -15.79 -41.80 -10.59
C ALA A 452 -15.60 -40.73 -9.50
N PRO A 453 -15.57 -41.12 -8.21
CA PRO A 453 -15.44 -40.19 -7.10
C PRO A 453 -14.02 -39.60 -7.03
N PRO A 454 -13.77 -38.56 -6.21
CA PRO A 454 -12.54 -37.77 -6.29
C PRO A 454 -11.27 -38.57 -5.96
N VAL A 455 -10.27 -38.50 -6.84
CA VAL A 455 -9.05 -39.34 -6.78
C VAL A 455 -8.22 -39.13 -5.51
N LEU A 456 -8.23 -37.92 -4.94
CA LEU A 456 -7.53 -37.63 -3.68
C LEU A 456 -8.35 -37.94 -2.42
N ALA A 457 -9.61 -38.34 -2.56
CA ALA A 457 -10.47 -38.78 -1.46
C ALA A 457 -10.59 -40.30 -1.41
N TYR A 458 -10.68 -40.98 -2.55
CA TYR A 458 -10.89 -42.42 -2.65
C TYR A 458 -10.10 -43.05 -3.80
N ALA A 459 -9.56 -44.25 -3.57
CA ALA A 459 -8.86 -45.03 -4.58
C ALA A 459 -9.79 -45.67 -5.65
N ASP A 460 -11.10 -45.54 -5.49
CA ASP A 460 -12.13 -46.16 -6.34
C ASP A 460 -11.95 -45.83 -7.83
N ALA A 461 -11.56 -44.58 -8.15
CA ALA A 461 -11.25 -44.18 -9.51
C ALA A 461 -10.06 -44.96 -10.09
N LEU A 462 -9.02 -45.20 -9.29
CA LEU A 462 -7.81 -45.92 -9.70
C LEU A 462 -8.08 -47.40 -9.98
N ALA A 463 -9.14 -47.98 -9.40
CA ALA A 463 -9.60 -49.34 -9.67
C ALA A 463 -10.41 -49.49 -10.99
N LEU A 464 -10.53 -48.40 -11.75
CA LEU A 464 -11.17 -48.35 -13.08
C LEU A 464 -10.20 -47.86 -14.17
N VAL A 465 -9.04 -47.33 -13.78
CA VAL A 465 -8.07 -46.66 -14.68
C VAL A 465 -7.45 -47.62 -15.70
N ASP A 466 -7.31 -48.88 -15.35
CA ASP A 466 -6.78 -49.97 -16.19
C ASP A 466 -7.78 -50.49 -17.24
N ARG A 467 -9.06 -50.12 -17.13
CA ARG A 467 -10.17 -50.63 -17.96
C ARG A 467 -10.65 -49.64 -19.02
N VAL A 468 -10.21 -48.39 -18.93
CA VAL A 468 -10.59 -47.27 -19.80
C VAL A 468 -9.42 -46.84 -20.69
N ASP A 469 -9.72 -46.28 -21.86
CA ASP A 469 -8.68 -45.82 -22.79
C ASP A 469 -8.09 -44.48 -22.36
N GLY A 470 -8.87 -43.68 -21.60
CA GLY A 470 -8.34 -42.46 -21.02
C GLY A 470 -9.19 -41.75 -19.98
N VAL A 471 -8.52 -40.89 -19.23
CA VAL A 471 -9.05 -40.17 -18.07
C VAL A 471 -9.14 -38.67 -18.33
N LEU A 472 -10.27 -38.07 -17.95
CA LEU A 472 -10.57 -36.64 -18.03
C LEU A 472 -10.64 -36.03 -16.63
N ILE A 473 -9.73 -35.10 -16.32
CA ILE A 473 -9.66 -34.46 -15.00
C ILE A 473 -10.48 -33.18 -14.99
N VAL A 474 -11.51 -33.13 -14.14
CA VAL A 474 -12.35 -31.95 -13.96
C VAL A 474 -11.81 -31.10 -12.81
N CYS A 475 -11.37 -29.88 -13.15
CA CYS A 475 -10.66 -28.97 -12.26
C CYS A 475 -11.44 -27.67 -12.01
N ASP A 476 -11.82 -27.43 -10.77
CA ASP A 476 -12.16 -26.08 -10.30
C ASP A 476 -10.89 -25.37 -9.80
N MET A 477 -10.45 -24.33 -10.51
CA MET A 477 -9.23 -23.56 -10.21
C MET A 477 -9.24 -22.84 -8.85
N ARG A 478 -10.38 -22.74 -8.16
CA ARG A 478 -10.52 -22.12 -6.84
C ARG A 478 -10.44 -23.13 -5.69
N SER A 479 -10.58 -24.44 -5.94
CA SER A 479 -10.63 -25.47 -4.89
C SER A 479 -9.50 -26.50 -4.91
N VAL A 480 -8.64 -26.48 -5.93
CA VAL A 480 -7.56 -27.47 -6.18
C VAL A 480 -6.23 -26.74 -6.34
N HIS A 481 -5.13 -27.25 -5.79
CA HIS A 481 -3.80 -26.65 -5.93
C HIS A 481 -2.96 -27.30 -7.05
N ARG A 482 -1.91 -26.60 -7.53
CA ARG A 482 -1.02 -27.10 -8.60
C ARG A 482 -0.39 -28.45 -8.26
N THR A 483 0.06 -28.63 -7.01
CA THR A 483 0.64 -29.87 -6.48
C THR A 483 -0.35 -31.03 -6.46
N GLU A 484 -1.64 -30.75 -6.29
CA GLU A 484 -2.70 -31.76 -6.27
C GLU A 484 -2.99 -32.27 -7.67
N LEU A 485 -3.02 -31.39 -8.68
CA LEU A 485 -3.14 -31.78 -10.09
C LEU A 485 -1.97 -32.68 -10.53
N SER A 486 -0.73 -32.34 -10.13
CA SER A 486 0.44 -33.20 -10.35
C SER A 486 0.28 -34.57 -9.68
N ARG A 487 -0.15 -34.60 -8.41
CA ARG A 487 -0.35 -35.84 -7.65
C ARG A 487 -1.46 -36.73 -8.22
N ILE A 488 -2.56 -36.15 -8.70
CA ILE A 488 -3.65 -36.90 -9.36
C ILE A 488 -3.13 -37.55 -10.64
N ARG A 489 -2.37 -36.81 -11.45
CA ARG A 489 -1.71 -37.32 -12.64
C ARG A 489 -0.74 -38.45 -12.31
N GLU A 490 0.08 -38.30 -11.27
CA GLU A 490 1.02 -39.34 -10.79
C GLU A 490 0.28 -40.60 -10.34
N LEU A 491 -0.84 -40.48 -9.63
CA LEU A 491 -1.67 -41.62 -9.22
C LEU A 491 -2.33 -42.34 -10.42
N ILE A 492 -2.88 -41.59 -11.38
CA ILE A 492 -3.50 -42.16 -12.59
C ILE A 492 -2.45 -42.89 -13.44
N VAL A 493 -1.33 -42.23 -13.75
CA VAL A 493 -0.25 -42.83 -14.57
C VAL A 493 0.41 -44.00 -13.84
N GLY A 494 0.57 -43.92 -12.51
CA GLY A 494 1.06 -45.03 -11.68
C GLY A 494 0.12 -46.23 -11.61
N ALA A 495 -1.18 -46.04 -11.88
CA ALA A 495 -2.18 -47.10 -12.06
C ALA A 495 -2.31 -47.58 -13.52
N GLY A 496 -1.41 -47.15 -14.42
CA GLY A 496 -1.41 -47.52 -15.85
C GLY A 496 -2.22 -46.60 -16.77
N GLY A 497 -2.79 -45.52 -16.24
CA GLY A 497 -3.76 -44.68 -16.95
C GLY A 497 -3.19 -43.62 -17.88
N THR A 498 -3.83 -43.46 -19.04
CA THR A 498 -3.63 -42.32 -19.94
C THR A 498 -4.50 -41.14 -19.50
N VAL A 499 -3.91 -39.98 -19.20
CA VAL A 499 -4.68 -38.74 -19.06
C VAL A 499 -4.86 -38.11 -20.44
N LEU A 500 -6.12 -37.97 -20.89
CA LEU A 500 -6.44 -37.35 -22.18
C LEU A 500 -6.27 -35.84 -22.10
N GLY A 501 -6.81 -35.23 -21.04
CA GLY A 501 -6.76 -33.79 -20.79
C GLY A 501 -7.44 -33.39 -19.48
N ALA A 502 -7.62 -32.09 -19.32
CA ALA A 502 -8.39 -31.52 -18.21
C ALA A 502 -9.51 -30.60 -18.72
N VAL A 503 -10.60 -30.51 -17.97
CA VAL A 503 -11.65 -29.49 -18.17
C VAL A 503 -11.63 -28.54 -16.99
N THR A 504 -11.58 -27.24 -17.30
CA THR A 504 -11.47 -26.19 -16.28
C THR A 504 -12.81 -25.49 -16.09
N HIS A 505 -13.03 -24.88 -14.93
CA HIS A 505 -14.19 -24.00 -14.71
C HIS A 505 -13.77 -22.53 -14.76
N ALA A 506 -14.30 -21.80 -15.73
CA ALA A 506 -14.09 -20.38 -15.95
C ALA A 506 -14.65 -19.54 -14.79
N GLU A 507 -14.07 -18.37 -14.55
CA GLU A 507 -14.77 -17.34 -13.78
C GLU A 507 -15.84 -16.68 -14.67
N ASP A 508 -16.93 -16.18 -14.06
CA ASP A 508 -17.87 -15.29 -14.77
C ASP A 508 -17.20 -13.95 -15.06
N ASP A 509 -16.38 -13.89 -16.11
CA ASP A 509 -15.94 -12.63 -16.72
C ASP A 509 -17.08 -12.02 -17.55
N SER A 510 -18.23 -11.88 -16.88
CA SER A 510 -19.28 -10.96 -17.28
C SER A 510 -18.72 -9.55 -17.10
N PRO A 511 -18.55 -8.77 -18.18
CA PRO A 511 -17.93 -7.45 -18.08
C PRO A 511 -18.83 -6.55 -17.23
N ARG A 512 -18.44 -6.34 -15.96
CA ARG A 512 -19.18 -5.51 -15.01
C ARG A 512 -19.43 -4.15 -15.64
N GLY A 513 -20.71 -3.88 -15.91
CA GLY A 513 -21.11 -3.02 -17.02
C GLY A 513 -20.42 -1.66 -17.03
N ALA A 514 -19.95 -1.27 -18.22
CA ALA A 514 -19.54 0.11 -18.49
C ALA A 514 -20.61 1.08 -17.98
N GLY A 515 -20.17 2.13 -17.27
CA GLY A 515 -21.04 2.94 -16.43
C GLY A 515 -22.17 3.62 -17.20
N ARG A 516 -23.35 2.99 -17.25
CA ARG A 516 -24.55 3.54 -17.89
C ARG A 516 -25.15 4.61 -16.98
N GLY A 517 -24.53 5.79 -16.99
CA GLY A 517 -24.85 6.91 -16.12
C GLY A 517 -26.32 7.31 -16.21
N LYS A 518 -27.09 7.02 -15.16
CA LYS A 518 -28.45 7.54 -15.01
C LYS A 518 -28.37 9.03 -14.67
N SER A 519 -28.46 9.87 -15.69
CA SER A 519 -28.67 11.30 -15.53
C SER A 519 -30.02 11.56 -14.85
N SER A 520 -29.99 11.80 -13.54
CA SER A 520 -31.16 12.15 -12.73
C SER A 520 -31.63 13.57 -13.05
N ARG A 521 -32.40 13.72 -14.14
CA ARG A 521 -33.14 14.95 -14.43
C ARG A 521 -34.09 15.24 -13.27
N ARG A 522 -33.78 16.28 -12.49
CA ARG A 522 -34.69 16.88 -11.51
C ARG A 522 -35.94 17.40 -12.24
N ALA A 523 -37.10 16.85 -11.88
CA ALA A 523 -38.39 17.51 -11.94
C ALA A 523 -39.02 17.35 -10.55
N GLY A 524 -39.62 18.40 -10.00
CA GLY A 524 -39.93 18.46 -8.57
C GLY A 524 -41.42 18.52 -8.25
N SER A 525 -41.83 17.69 -7.28
CA SER A 525 -42.77 18.06 -6.23
C SER A 525 -42.15 17.57 -4.90
N ALA A 526 -42.19 18.28 -3.77
CA ALA A 526 -43.21 19.16 -3.18
C ALA A 526 -44.36 18.39 -2.54
N HIS A 527 -44.08 17.68 -1.43
CA HIS A 527 -44.91 17.75 -0.22
C HIS A 527 -44.16 17.36 1.07
N SER A 528 -44.55 18.00 2.17
CA SER A 528 -44.33 17.58 3.57
C SER A 528 -45.39 16.53 3.98
N GLY A 529 -45.36 15.86 5.15
CA GLY A 529 -44.42 15.87 6.27
C GLY A 529 -44.30 14.45 6.88
N GLY A 530 -43.63 14.20 8.01
CA GLY A 530 -43.92 14.85 9.30
C GLY A 530 -44.88 13.99 10.13
N ARG A 531 -44.49 12.78 10.53
CA ARG A 531 -45.36 11.81 11.25
C ARG A 531 -45.10 11.83 12.76
N VAL A 532 -45.87 12.65 13.47
CA VAL A 532 -45.97 12.64 14.95
C VAL A 532 -47.02 11.61 15.39
N GLN A 533 -47.00 11.20 16.66
CA GLN A 533 -47.88 10.18 17.24
C GLN A 533 -49.37 10.61 17.29
N ALA A 534 -50.25 9.61 17.36
CA ALA A 534 -51.71 9.80 17.37
C ALA A 534 -52.32 9.75 18.78
N ARG A 535 -53.42 10.49 18.96
CA ARG A 535 -54.57 10.14 19.83
C ARG A 535 -55.88 10.32 19.02
N PRO A 536 -57.01 9.68 19.39
CA PRO A 536 -58.02 9.26 18.41
C PRO A 536 -59.38 10.02 18.44
N GLY A 537 -60.14 9.88 17.35
CA GLY A 537 -61.56 10.26 17.20
C GLY A 537 -61.84 11.76 17.07
N GLU A 538 -62.89 12.26 16.42
CA GLU A 538 -63.94 11.72 15.51
C GLU A 538 -64.60 13.02 14.91
N GLU A 539 -65.18 13.19 13.71
CA GLU A 539 -65.98 12.37 12.76
C GLU A 539 -65.77 12.86 11.29
N GLN A 540 -66.59 12.38 10.32
CA GLN A 540 -66.71 12.86 8.91
C GLN A 540 -68.18 13.21 8.59
N PRO A 541 -68.49 14.18 7.69
CA PRO A 541 -68.74 13.88 6.25
C PRO A 541 -68.46 15.09 5.28
N PRO A 542 -68.97 15.18 4.01
CA PRO A 542 -68.67 14.33 2.84
C PRO A 542 -68.25 15.11 1.54
N PHE A 543 -68.06 14.36 0.43
CA PHE A 543 -67.81 14.77 -0.99
C PHE A 543 -69.07 15.33 -1.72
N PRO A 544 -69.11 15.71 -3.04
CA PRO A 544 -68.13 15.67 -4.17
C PRO A 544 -68.03 17.03 -4.96
N GLU A 545 -67.69 17.25 -6.26
CA GLU A 545 -67.19 16.54 -7.49
C GLU A 545 -66.53 17.60 -8.45
N PRO A 546 -65.80 17.26 -9.55
CA PRO A 546 -65.05 18.20 -10.40
C PRO A 546 -65.50 18.32 -11.89
N ILE A 547 -65.05 19.37 -12.62
CA ILE A 547 -65.33 19.58 -14.07
C ILE A 547 -64.05 19.90 -14.88
N ARG A 548 -63.99 19.45 -16.14
CA ARG A 548 -62.88 19.62 -17.12
C ARG A 548 -63.12 20.77 -18.13
N ARG A 549 -62.06 21.34 -18.73
CA ARG A 549 -61.85 21.65 -20.20
C ARG A 549 -60.60 22.55 -20.44
N THR A 550 -59.53 22.09 -21.11
CA THR A 550 -59.14 22.09 -22.57
C THR A 550 -58.13 23.21 -22.97
N PRO A 551 -57.23 23.02 -23.98
CA PRO A 551 -56.07 23.90 -24.25
C PRO A 551 -56.05 24.64 -25.62
N ARG A 552 -55.05 25.53 -25.82
CA ARG A 552 -54.65 26.28 -27.04
C ARG A 552 -53.18 26.75 -26.82
N VAL A 553 -52.12 26.69 -27.66
CA VAL A 553 -51.78 26.66 -29.12
C VAL A 553 -50.98 27.94 -29.50
N ASP A 554 -49.83 27.75 -30.19
CA ASP A 554 -48.89 28.71 -30.83
C ASP A 554 -48.15 29.72 -29.89
N ASP A 555 -46.95 30.29 -30.15
CA ASP A 555 -45.85 30.07 -31.14
C ASP A 555 -44.48 30.40 -30.46
N GLY A 556 -43.30 30.72 -31.06
CA GLY A 556 -42.84 30.85 -32.45
C GLY A 556 -41.45 31.53 -32.63
N SER A 557 -40.62 31.05 -33.57
CA SER A 557 -39.33 31.65 -34.06
C SER A 557 -38.19 31.86 -33.02
N GLU A 558 -36.91 32.18 -33.32
CA GLU A 558 -36.14 32.48 -34.56
C GLU A 558 -34.82 31.67 -34.64
N THR A 559 -34.06 31.75 -35.74
CA THR A 559 -32.69 31.22 -35.86
C THR A 559 -31.71 32.21 -36.52
N VAL A 560 -30.49 32.33 -35.98
CA VAL A 560 -29.35 33.02 -36.63
C VAL A 560 -28.07 32.20 -36.40
N THR A 561 -27.18 32.14 -37.40
CA THR A 561 -25.92 31.38 -37.35
C THR A 561 -24.70 32.25 -37.64
N LEU A 562 -23.54 31.90 -37.06
CA LEU A 562 -22.24 32.44 -37.43
C LEU A 562 -21.13 31.36 -37.28
N ARG A 563 -19.87 31.70 -37.60
CA ARG A 563 -19.03 30.82 -38.42
C ARG A 563 -17.54 30.86 -38.06
N THR A 564 -16.91 29.69 -37.93
CA THR A 564 -15.45 29.42 -37.93
C THR A 564 -14.65 30.01 -36.73
N VAL A 565 -13.39 29.64 -36.41
CA VAL A 565 -12.26 29.10 -37.20
C VAL A 565 -11.49 27.98 -36.44
N ARG A 566 -10.88 27.05 -37.20
CA ARG A 566 -9.77 26.16 -36.75
C ARG A 566 -8.45 26.73 -37.27
N SER A 567 -7.37 26.63 -36.50
CA SER A 567 -6.00 26.64 -37.03
C SER A 567 -5.27 25.36 -36.66
N SER A 568 -4.45 24.86 -37.58
CA SER A 568 -3.37 23.91 -37.35
C SER A 568 -2.04 24.66 -37.33
N ASP A 569 -0.99 24.07 -36.74
CA ASP A 569 0.18 23.59 -37.50
C ASP A 569 1.34 23.14 -36.59
N ARG A 570 2.12 22.18 -37.12
CA ARG A 570 3.46 21.71 -36.68
C ARG A 570 3.52 20.89 -35.39
#